data_AF-A0A2K3DRP4-F1
#
_entry.id   AF-A0A2K3DRP4-F1
#
_cell.length_a   1.000
_cell.length_b   1.000
_cell.length_c   1.000
_cell.angle_alpha   90.00
_cell.angle_beta   90.00
_cell.angle_gamma   90.00
#
_symmetry.space_group_name_H-M   'P 1'
#
loop_
_entity.id
_entity.type
_entity.pdbx_description
1 polymer ?
#
loop_
_entity_poly.entity_id
_entity_poly.type
_entity_poly.pdbx_seq_one_letter_code
_entity_poly.pdbx_strand_id
1 'polypeptide(L)'
;MHTLSATHLKAPRLAATPRRLQALATVPRAAAVGGPVATRPLLLHAGETTISLPFSNEKAQELQVAIQKLFQTFAEKQKAQRPKRWDMMEWQHKDEQVGIEIFCNPNAHTTAFDAKLLVTLWSQGAVSGSGLKVTTEARLSTFTSDLDSLLQG
;
A
#
# COMPACT_ATOMS: atom_id res chain seq x y z
N MET A 1 11.90 71.69 45.23
CA MET A 1 12.43 71.26 43.92
C MET A 1 11.85 69.86 43.68
N HIS A 2 10.93 69.57 42.77
CA HIS A 2 10.67 70.08 41.43
C HIS A 2 9.16 70.17 41.12
N THR A 3 8.86 71.07 40.20
CA THR A 3 7.59 71.42 39.54
C THR A 3 7.30 70.56 38.29
N LEU A 4 6.08 70.74 37.73
CA LEU A 4 5.56 70.44 36.37
C LEU A 4 4.66 69.19 36.32
N SER A 5 3.32 69.23 36.15
CA SER A 5 2.37 70.02 35.34
C SER A 5 2.18 69.55 33.88
N ALA A 6 0.89 69.36 33.55
CA ALA A 6 0.24 69.22 32.23
C ALA A 6 0.50 67.91 31.44
N THR A 7 -0.40 67.33 30.63
CA THR A 7 -1.52 67.92 29.89
C THR A 7 -2.51 66.83 29.43
N HIS A 8 -3.77 67.23 29.34
CA HIS A 8 -4.87 66.70 28.51
C HIS A 8 -4.43 66.10 27.16
N LEU A 9 -5.04 64.99 26.73
CA LEU A 9 -5.51 64.86 25.34
C LEU A 9 -6.62 63.80 25.22
N LYS A 10 -7.81 64.27 24.85
CA LYS A 10 -9.02 63.51 24.54
C LYS A 10 -9.02 63.24 23.04
N ALA A 11 -9.15 61.98 22.62
CA ALA A 11 -9.26 61.58 21.21
C ALA A 11 -10.62 60.92 20.92
N PRO A 12 -11.14 61.03 19.68
CA PRO A 12 -12.57 60.96 19.39
C PRO A 12 -13.14 59.56 19.15
N ARG A 13 -14.43 59.41 19.46
CA ARG A 13 -15.32 58.29 19.08
C ARG A 13 -15.36 58.15 17.56
N LEU A 14 -14.90 57.02 17.02
CA LEU A 14 -15.27 56.56 15.68
C LEU A 14 -16.57 55.76 15.76
N ALA A 15 -17.56 56.18 14.97
CA ALA A 15 -18.82 55.49 14.77
C ALA A 15 -18.60 54.21 13.95
N ALA A 16 -19.11 53.08 14.43
CA ALA A 16 -19.07 51.80 13.73
C ALA A 16 -20.31 51.65 12.83
N THR A 17 -20.08 51.51 11.53
CA THR A 17 -21.09 51.22 10.51
C THR A 17 -21.50 49.73 10.58
N PRO A 18 -22.79 49.37 10.56
CA PRO A 18 -23.19 47.96 10.57
C PRO A 18 -22.94 47.31 9.20
N ARG A 19 -21.98 46.39 9.15
CA ARG A 19 -21.67 45.55 7.99
C ARG A 19 -22.73 44.44 7.92
N ARG A 20 -23.62 44.52 6.93
CA ARG A 20 -24.67 43.52 6.65
C ARG A 20 -24.00 42.18 6.30
N LEU A 21 -24.01 41.21 7.21
CA LEU A 21 -23.62 39.82 6.93
C LEU A 21 -24.64 39.23 5.95
N GLN A 22 -24.19 38.91 4.74
CA GLN A 22 -24.91 38.00 3.85
C GLN A 22 -24.66 36.58 4.36
N ALA A 23 -25.71 35.91 4.82
CA ALA A 23 -25.66 34.49 5.13
C ALA A 23 -25.47 33.71 3.82
N LEU A 24 -24.28 33.13 3.61
CA LEU A 24 -24.08 32.11 2.59
C LEU A 24 -24.91 30.89 2.98
N ALA A 25 -25.89 30.55 2.16
CA ALA A 25 -26.62 29.29 2.25
C ALA A 25 -25.62 28.13 2.16
N THR A 26 -25.47 27.40 3.26
CA THR A 26 -24.66 26.20 3.32
C THR A 26 -25.43 25.09 2.60
N VAL A 27 -25.02 24.76 1.38
CA VAL A 27 -25.50 23.56 0.69
C VAL A 27 -25.03 22.35 1.51
N PRO A 28 -25.91 21.48 2.01
CA PRO A 28 -25.47 20.26 2.66
C PRO A 28 -24.83 19.36 1.59
N ARG A 29 -23.49 19.31 1.61
CA ARG A 29 -22.70 18.33 0.88
C ARG A 29 -23.12 16.96 1.42
N ALA A 30 -23.82 16.19 0.58
CA ALA A 30 -24.16 14.81 0.87
C ALA A 30 -22.88 14.08 1.28
N ALA A 31 -22.78 13.72 2.56
CA ALA A 31 -21.77 12.81 3.02
C ALA A 31 -22.05 11.47 2.32
N ALA A 32 -21.15 11.07 1.43
CA ALA A 32 -21.11 9.69 0.97
C ALA A 32 -20.96 8.83 2.24
N VAL A 33 -22.02 8.13 2.61
CA VAL A 33 -21.97 7.07 3.62
C VAL A 33 -21.26 5.90 2.95
N GLY A 34 -19.95 6.05 2.73
CA GLY A 34 -19.06 4.93 2.53
C GLY A 34 -18.82 4.34 3.90
N GLY A 35 -19.65 3.37 4.30
CA GLY A 35 -19.27 2.48 5.40
C GLY A 35 -17.89 1.88 5.07
N PRO A 36 -17.06 1.55 6.08
CA PRO A 36 -15.75 0.97 5.83
C PRO A 36 -15.95 -0.28 4.97
N VAL A 37 -15.44 -0.24 3.73
CA VAL A 37 -15.27 -1.45 2.94
C VAL A 37 -14.37 -2.33 3.79
N ALA A 38 -14.87 -3.50 4.20
CA ALA A 38 -14.09 -4.41 5.01
C ALA A 38 -12.87 -4.85 4.19
N THR A 39 -11.71 -4.24 4.46
CA THR A 39 -10.45 -4.61 3.82
C THR A 39 -10.07 -6.00 4.30
N ARG A 40 -10.19 -7.00 3.41
CA ARG A 40 -9.73 -8.35 3.72
C ARG A 40 -8.20 -8.38 3.70
N PRO A 41 -7.55 -9.01 4.70
CA PRO A 41 -6.10 -9.18 4.66
C PRO A 41 -5.71 -10.25 3.64
N LEU A 42 -4.51 -10.12 3.06
CA LEU A 42 -3.87 -11.24 2.37
C LEU A 42 -3.41 -12.26 3.43
N LEU A 43 -3.78 -13.53 3.25
CA LEU A 43 -3.30 -14.63 4.07
C LEU A 43 -2.21 -15.39 3.31
N LEU A 44 -0.95 -15.04 3.53
CA LEU A 44 0.19 -15.67 2.88
C LEU A 44 0.55 -16.98 3.58
N HIS A 45 0.39 -18.10 2.89
CA HIS A 45 0.83 -19.42 3.35
C HIS A 45 2.23 -19.74 2.83
N ALA A 46 3.19 -19.81 3.74
CA ALA A 46 4.60 -20.10 3.48
C ALA A 46 5.05 -21.32 4.31
N GLY A 47 4.94 -22.52 3.72
CA GLY A 47 5.22 -23.78 4.41
C GLY A 47 4.22 -24.02 5.55
N GLU A 48 4.73 -24.15 6.78
CA GLU A 48 3.92 -24.34 7.99
C GLU A 48 3.53 -23.00 8.66
N THR A 49 3.82 -21.87 8.02
CA THR A 49 3.56 -20.54 8.55
C THR A 49 2.48 -19.82 7.74
N THR A 50 1.58 -19.13 8.41
CA THR A 50 0.62 -18.19 7.79
C THR A 50 0.92 -16.78 8.26
N ILE A 51 1.05 -15.85 7.31
CA ILE A 51 1.30 -14.43 7.59
C ILE A 51 0.09 -13.64 7.08
N SER A 52 -0.59 -12.93 7.98
CA SER A 52 -1.69 -12.03 7.63
C SER A 52 -1.16 -10.61 7.49
N LEU A 53 -1.48 -9.93 6.38
CA LEU A 53 -1.07 -8.55 6.14
C LEU A 53 -2.18 -7.74 5.45
N PRO A 54 -2.30 -6.44 5.75
CA PRO A 54 -3.18 -5.56 5.00
C PRO A 54 -2.68 -5.50 3.54
N PHE A 55 -3.60 -5.63 2.60
CA PHE A 55 -3.29 -5.63 1.17
C PHE A 55 -4.45 -5.09 0.37
N SER A 56 -4.18 -4.23 -0.61
CA SER A 56 -5.23 -3.61 -1.42
C SER A 56 -5.61 -4.49 -2.61
N ASN A 57 -6.89 -4.51 -2.98
CA ASN A 57 -7.38 -5.26 -4.14
C ASN A 57 -6.73 -4.80 -5.44
N GLU A 58 -6.45 -3.49 -5.60
CA GLU A 58 -5.75 -2.96 -6.77
C GLU A 58 -4.35 -3.60 -6.91
N LYS A 59 -3.59 -3.67 -5.83
CA LYS A 59 -2.24 -4.24 -5.85
C LYS A 59 -2.26 -5.76 -5.92
N ALA A 60 -3.30 -6.41 -5.41
CA ALA A 60 -3.53 -7.82 -5.65
C ALA A 60 -3.78 -8.12 -7.15
N GLN A 61 -4.56 -7.30 -7.84
CA GLN A 61 -4.76 -7.46 -9.30
C GLN A 61 -3.47 -7.22 -10.08
N GLU A 62 -2.72 -6.17 -9.73
CA GLU A 62 -1.41 -5.88 -10.34
C GLU A 62 -0.43 -7.06 -10.19
N LEU A 63 -0.36 -7.63 -8.98
CA LEU A 63 0.44 -8.81 -8.68
C LEU A 63 -0.07 -10.06 -9.41
N GLN A 64 -1.39 -10.24 -9.56
CA GLN A 64 -1.96 -11.34 -10.32
C GLN A 64 -1.49 -11.31 -11.78
N VAL A 65 -1.46 -10.12 -12.40
CA VAL A 65 -0.94 -9.93 -13.75
C VAL A 65 0.55 -10.28 -13.84
N ALA A 66 1.36 -9.90 -12.84
CA ALA A 66 2.78 -10.27 -12.79
C ALA A 66 2.97 -11.80 -12.69
N ILE A 67 2.17 -12.47 -11.86
CA ILE A 67 2.17 -13.94 -11.71
C ILE A 67 1.73 -14.64 -12.99
N GLN A 68 0.71 -14.12 -13.69
CA GLN A 68 0.28 -14.66 -14.99
C GLN A 68 1.41 -14.59 -16.03
N LYS A 69 2.17 -13.48 -16.07
CA LYS A 69 3.36 -13.36 -16.92
C LYS A 69 4.42 -14.39 -16.54
N LEU A 70 4.64 -14.64 -15.25
CA LEU A 70 5.56 -15.67 -14.79
C LEU A 70 5.12 -17.09 -15.23
N PHE A 71 3.82 -17.41 -15.16
CA PHE A 71 3.30 -18.67 -15.71
C PHE A 71 3.55 -18.80 -17.22
N GLN A 72 3.35 -17.71 -17.96
CA GLN A 72 3.65 -17.66 -19.39
C GLN A 72 5.16 -17.92 -19.65
N THR A 73 6.05 -17.34 -18.84
CA THR A 73 7.49 -17.62 -18.90
C THR A 73 7.79 -19.11 -18.70
N PHE A 74 7.16 -19.77 -17.73
CA PHE A 74 7.31 -21.21 -17.54
C PHE A 74 6.75 -22.04 -18.72
N ALA A 75 5.62 -21.63 -19.29
CA ALA A 75 5.04 -22.31 -20.45
C ALA A 75 5.95 -22.22 -21.68
N GLU A 76 6.56 -21.06 -21.91
CA GLU A 76 7.55 -20.88 -22.98
C GLU A 76 8.84 -21.66 -22.69
N LYS A 77 9.26 -21.72 -21.42
CA LYS A 77 10.38 -22.55 -20.98
C LYS A 77 10.22 -24.01 -21.34
N GLN A 78 9.02 -24.57 -21.13
CA GLN A 78 8.73 -25.95 -21.48
C GLN A 78 8.73 -26.22 -22.99
N LYS A 79 8.43 -25.21 -23.81
CA LYS A 79 8.41 -25.31 -25.28
C LYS A 79 9.78 -25.07 -25.92
N ALA A 80 10.74 -24.53 -25.19
CA ALA A 80 12.03 -24.16 -25.75
C ALA A 80 12.89 -25.39 -26.05
N GLN A 81 13.30 -25.53 -27.31
CA GLN A 81 14.16 -26.64 -27.76
C GLN A 81 15.65 -26.43 -27.45
N ARG A 82 16.05 -25.19 -27.13
CA ARG A 82 17.43 -24.84 -26.78
C ARG A 82 17.47 -24.15 -25.42
N PRO A 83 18.50 -24.44 -24.59
CA PRO A 83 18.70 -23.73 -23.35
C PRO A 83 18.83 -22.23 -23.59
N LYS A 84 18.02 -21.44 -22.89
CA LYS A 84 18.18 -19.99 -22.78
C LYS A 84 17.84 -19.54 -21.37
N ARG A 85 18.34 -18.36 -21.00
CA ARG A 85 17.98 -17.70 -19.75
C ARG A 85 16.62 -17.01 -19.92
N TRP A 86 15.80 -17.11 -18.90
CA TRP A 86 14.48 -16.51 -18.80
C TRP A 86 14.51 -15.32 -17.86
N ASP A 87 13.66 -14.34 -18.12
CA ASP A 87 13.55 -13.15 -17.29
C ASP A 87 13.01 -13.51 -15.91
N MET A 88 13.57 -12.87 -14.89
CA MET A 88 13.15 -13.04 -13.50
C MET A 88 11.96 -12.14 -13.22
N MET A 89 11.07 -12.59 -12.34
CA MET A 89 9.99 -11.74 -11.83
C MET A 89 10.49 -11.00 -10.60
N GLU A 90 10.36 -9.68 -10.61
CA GLU A 90 10.50 -8.79 -9.47
C GLU A 90 9.24 -7.93 -9.37
N TRP A 91 8.56 -8.00 -8.24
CA TRP A 91 7.39 -7.17 -7.96
C TRP A 91 7.50 -6.62 -6.54
N GLN A 92 7.26 -5.33 -6.37
CA GLN A 92 7.33 -4.69 -5.07
C GLN A 92 6.18 -3.70 -4.88
N HIS A 93 5.69 -3.63 -3.66
CA HIS A 93 4.71 -2.64 -3.26
C HIS A 93 5.01 -2.17 -1.84
N LYS A 94 4.83 -0.86 -1.62
CA LYS A 94 4.97 -0.24 -0.31
C LYS A 94 3.70 0.55 -0.01
N ASP A 95 3.10 0.22 1.13
CA ASP A 95 2.01 0.96 1.75
C ASP A 95 2.52 1.70 2.99
N GLU A 96 1.65 2.45 3.67
CA GLU A 96 1.95 3.21 4.88
C GLU A 96 2.39 2.31 6.04
N GLN A 97 1.84 1.11 6.14
CA GLN A 97 2.06 0.19 7.26
C GLN A 97 3.08 -0.91 6.95
N VAL A 98 2.99 -1.47 5.74
CA VAL A 98 3.76 -2.65 5.32
C VAL A 98 4.30 -2.45 3.91
N GLY A 99 5.46 -3.02 3.65
CA GLY A 99 5.95 -3.24 2.29
C GLY A 99 6.17 -4.72 2.04
N ILE A 100 6.06 -5.07 0.76
CA ILE A 100 6.24 -6.41 0.23
C ILE A 100 7.11 -6.35 -1.02
N GLU A 101 7.99 -7.31 -1.15
CA GLU A 101 8.79 -7.60 -2.33
C GLU A 101 8.67 -9.09 -2.63
N ILE A 102 8.50 -9.42 -3.90
CA ILE A 102 8.33 -10.78 -4.38
C ILE A 102 9.29 -10.98 -5.54
N PHE A 103 10.14 -11.97 -5.40
CA PHE A 103 11.08 -12.38 -6.41
C PHE A 103 10.84 -13.82 -6.84
N CYS A 104 10.95 -14.10 -8.13
CA CYS A 104 11.02 -15.46 -8.66
C CYS A 104 12.05 -15.56 -9.78
N ASN A 105 12.93 -16.55 -9.66
CA ASN A 105 13.86 -16.92 -10.72
C ASN A 105 13.37 -18.20 -11.43
N PRO A 106 12.70 -18.10 -12.61
CA PRO A 106 12.24 -19.27 -13.33
C PRO A 106 13.38 -20.16 -13.85
N ASN A 107 14.63 -19.68 -13.85
CA ASN A 107 15.80 -20.48 -14.21
C ASN A 107 16.19 -21.49 -13.12
N ALA A 108 15.80 -21.26 -11.86
CA ALA A 108 16.14 -22.11 -10.72
C ALA A 108 15.19 -23.33 -10.53
N HIS A 109 14.08 -23.38 -11.29
CA HIS A 109 13.03 -24.38 -11.14
C HIS A 109 12.73 -25.06 -12.47
N THR A 110 12.39 -26.34 -12.48
CA THR A 110 12.12 -27.06 -13.74
C THR A 110 10.77 -26.64 -14.33
N THR A 111 9.76 -26.46 -13.49
CA THR A 111 8.39 -26.11 -13.85
C THR A 111 7.82 -25.04 -12.92
N ALA A 112 6.63 -24.51 -13.24
CA ALA A 112 5.91 -23.61 -12.35
C ALA A 112 5.43 -24.29 -11.07
N PHE A 113 5.25 -25.62 -11.08
CA PHE A 113 4.72 -26.39 -9.95
C PHE A 113 5.72 -26.52 -8.80
N ASP A 114 7.01 -26.65 -9.11
CA ASP A 114 8.12 -26.66 -8.15
C ASP A 114 8.70 -25.26 -7.88
N ALA A 115 8.13 -24.22 -8.48
CA ALA A 115 8.59 -22.86 -8.33
C ALA A 115 8.32 -22.30 -6.93
N LYS A 116 9.31 -21.61 -6.38
CA LYS A 116 9.21 -20.85 -5.14
C LYS A 116 9.31 -19.36 -5.42
N LEU A 117 8.53 -18.60 -4.66
CA LEU A 117 8.63 -17.16 -4.55
C LEU A 117 9.45 -16.83 -3.31
N LEU A 118 10.46 -15.99 -3.45
CA LEU A 118 11.11 -15.34 -2.32
C LEU A 118 10.28 -14.11 -1.97
N VAL A 119 9.60 -14.15 -0.84
CA VAL A 119 8.72 -13.07 -0.37
C VAL A 119 9.40 -12.37 0.79
N THR A 120 9.62 -11.08 0.67
CA THR A 120 10.14 -10.22 1.73
C THR A 120 9.06 -9.24 2.16
N LEU A 121 8.72 -9.27 3.45
CA LEU A 121 7.75 -8.39 4.10
C LEU A 121 8.48 -7.51 5.11
N TRP A 122 8.07 -6.26 5.23
CA TRP A 122 8.61 -5.37 6.25
C TRP A 122 7.57 -4.38 6.76
N SER A 123 7.66 -4.02 8.04
CA SER A 123 6.88 -2.92 8.60
C SER A 123 7.57 -1.57 8.34
N GLN A 124 6.83 -0.47 8.42
CA GLN A 124 7.37 0.88 8.23
C GLN A 124 8.60 1.17 9.13
N GLY A 125 8.55 0.75 10.40
CA GLY A 125 9.66 0.92 11.34
C GLY A 125 10.93 0.16 10.95
N ALA A 126 10.84 -0.87 10.10
CA ALA A 126 12.00 -1.63 9.65
C ALA A 126 12.94 -0.76 8.79
N VAL A 127 12.38 0.23 8.08
CA VAL A 127 13.17 1.21 7.31
C VAL A 127 14.01 2.09 8.24
N SER A 128 13.53 2.34 9.46
CA SER A 128 14.23 3.11 10.50
C SER A 128 15.05 2.24 11.46
N GLY A 129 15.14 0.93 11.23
CA GLY A 129 15.89 -0.02 12.06
C GLY A 129 15.17 -0.52 13.32
N SER A 130 13.90 -0.16 13.53
CA SER A 130 13.11 -0.52 14.71
C SER A 130 11.93 -1.46 14.43
N GLY A 131 11.77 -1.93 13.19
CA GLY A 131 10.65 -2.77 12.78
C GLY A 131 11.03 -4.17 12.32
N LEU A 132 10.00 -4.97 12.06
CA LEU A 132 10.12 -6.36 11.64
C LEU A 132 10.35 -6.44 10.13
N LYS A 133 11.33 -7.25 9.73
CA LYS A 133 11.51 -7.72 8.35
C LYS A 133 11.51 -9.23 8.33
N VAL A 134 10.68 -9.83 7.49
CA VAL A 134 10.58 -11.27 7.29
C VAL A 134 10.89 -11.58 5.85
N THR A 135 11.81 -12.49 5.59
CA THR A 135 12.04 -13.07 4.26
C THR A 135 11.73 -14.55 4.34
N THR A 136 10.83 -15.01 3.48
CA THR A 136 10.35 -16.41 3.47
C THR A 136 10.19 -16.91 2.04
N GLU A 137 10.13 -18.22 1.88
CA GLU A 137 9.80 -18.87 0.62
C GLU A 137 8.35 -19.35 0.64
N ALA A 138 7.59 -19.04 -0.41
CA ALA A 138 6.25 -19.57 -0.62
C ALA A 138 6.19 -20.34 -1.95
N ARG A 139 5.40 -21.42 -2.01
CA ARG A 139 5.16 -22.11 -3.29
C ARG A 139 4.32 -21.21 -4.19
N LEU A 140 4.67 -21.11 -5.48
CA LEU A 140 3.95 -20.28 -6.45
C LEU A 140 2.45 -20.65 -6.52
N SER A 141 2.12 -21.94 -6.49
CA SER A 141 0.73 -22.42 -6.54
C SER A 141 -0.08 -22.01 -5.30
N THR A 142 0.49 -22.17 -4.11
CA THR A 142 -0.13 -21.75 -2.85
C THR A 142 -0.32 -20.24 -2.82
N PHE A 143 0.72 -19.48 -3.17
CA PHE A 143 0.66 -18.02 -3.22
C PHE A 143 -0.43 -17.52 -4.20
N THR A 144 -0.54 -18.15 -5.36
CA THR A 144 -1.60 -17.81 -6.34
C THR A 144 -2.99 -18.07 -5.75
N SER A 145 -3.17 -19.18 -5.03
CA SER A 145 -4.43 -19.51 -4.36
C SER A 145 -4.78 -18.49 -3.26
N ASP A 146 -3.78 -18.02 -2.50
CA ASP A 146 -3.95 -16.99 -1.48
C ASP A 146 -4.40 -15.65 -2.10
N LEU A 147 -3.79 -15.27 -3.22
CA LEU A 147 -4.13 -14.06 -3.96
C LEU A 147 -5.54 -14.14 -4.57
N ASP A 148 -5.89 -15.28 -5.17
CA ASP A 148 -7.22 -15.50 -5.74
C ASP A 148 -8.30 -15.46 -4.65
N SER A 149 -8.01 -16.02 -3.48
CA SER A 149 -8.92 -16.00 -2.32
C SER A 149 -9.17 -14.57 -1.81
N LEU A 150 -8.15 -13.70 -1.87
CA LEU A 150 -8.31 -12.28 -1.55
C LEU A 150 -9.22 -11.59 -2.59
N LEU A 151 -9.00 -11.85 -3.88
CA LEU A 151 -9.70 -11.19 -4.99
C LEU A 151 -11.16 -11.64 -5.21
N GLN A 152 -11.51 -12.85 -4.78
CA GLN A 152 -12.88 -13.38 -4.85
C GLN A 152 -13.77 -12.95 -3.67
N GLY A 153 -13.21 -12.22 -2.71
CA GLY A 153 -13.81 -11.90 -1.42
C GLY A 153 -14.74 -10.70 -1.36
#